data_AF-A0A3Y7R231-F1
#
_entry.id   AF-A0A3Y7R231-F1
#
_cell.length_a   1.000
_cell.length_b   1.000
_cell.length_c   1.000
_cell.angle_alpha   90.00
_cell.angle_beta   90.00
_cell.angle_gamma   90.00
#
_symmetry.space_group_name_H-M   'P 1'
#
loop_
_entity.id
_entity.type
_entity.pdbx_description
1 polymer ?
#
loop_
_entity_poly.entity_id
_entity_poly.type
_entity_poly.pdbx_seq_one_letter_code
_entity_poly.pdbx_strand_id
1 'polypeptide(L)'
;MHVISRKPFNEAMLMYPNHELALTELLNVLEKKTFTQPEEMKRYIPSLDNFKYRDKWWVIDVSGNSLKLISYIDFRLHKIFVKHIVSHAEYDKLTAYYRGNKE
;
A
#
# COMPACT_ATOMS: atom_id res chain seq x y z
N MET A 1 9.59 5.18 7.79
CA MET A 1 9.00 5.96 6.70
C MET A 1 7.90 6.79 7.32
N HIS A 2 7.57 7.95 6.76
CA HIS A 2 6.47 8.76 7.24
C HIS A 2 5.21 8.48 6.41
N VAL A 3 4.25 7.78 7.00
CA VAL A 3 2.91 7.60 6.42
C VAL A 3 2.15 8.89 6.64
N ILE A 4 1.85 9.60 5.55
CA ILE A 4 1.36 10.98 5.63
C ILE A 4 -0.05 11.08 6.18
N SER A 5 -0.87 10.06 5.90
CA SER A 5 -2.21 9.98 6.46
C SER A 5 -2.51 8.55 6.87
N ARG A 6 -2.92 8.39 8.13
CA ARG A 6 -3.46 7.13 8.67
C ARG A 6 -4.94 6.95 8.34
N LYS A 7 -5.61 7.97 7.79
CA LYS A 7 -7.05 7.94 7.48
C LYS A 7 -7.43 6.73 6.61
N PRO A 8 -6.72 6.40 5.51
CA PRO A 8 -7.06 5.23 4.70
C PRO A 8 -6.94 3.90 5.46
N PHE A 9 -5.98 3.80 6.38
CA PHE A 9 -5.86 2.62 7.26
C PHE A 9 -7.04 2.51 8.21
N ASN A 10 -7.40 3.61 8.89
CA ASN A 10 -8.54 3.61 9.82
C ASN A 10 -9.85 3.27 9.10
N GLU A 11 -10.08 3.84 7.90
CA GLU A 11 -11.25 3.53 7.09
C GLU A 11 -11.27 2.06 6.65
N ALA A 12 -10.13 1.52 6.23
CA ALA A 12 -10.02 0.10 5.88
C ALA A 12 -10.23 -0.83 7.08
N MET A 13 -9.76 -0.46 8.27
CA MET A 13 -9.99 -1.23 9.50
C MET A 13 -11.48 -1.28 9.86
N LEU A 14 -12.19 -0.17 9.69
CA LEU A 14 -13.65 -0.11 9.88
C LEU A 14 -14.40 -0.92 8.82
N MET A 15 -13.96 -0.89 7.56
CA MET A 15 -14.60 -1.61 6.45
C MET A 15 -14.31 -3.12 6.49
N TYR A 16 -13.13 -3.49 6.98
CA TYR A 16 -12.63 -4.85 7.01
C TYR A 16 -12.15 -5.25 8.41
N PRO A 17 -13.06 -5.38 9.40
CA PRO A 17 -12.70 -5.62 10.80
C PRO A 17 -11.93 -6.93 11.00
N ASN A 18 -12.22 -7.95 10.18
CA ASN A 18 -11.50 -9.23 10.20
C ASN A 18 -10.01 -9.11 9.81
N HIS A 19 -9.62 -7.98 9.19
CA HIS A 19 -8.26 -7.71 8.74
C HIS A 19 -7.60 -6.56 9.51
N GLU A 20 -8.24 -6.04 10.57
CA GLU A 20 -7.75 -4.92 11.37
C GLU A 20 -6.34 -5.16 11.93
N LEU A 21 -6.09 -6.35 12.47
CA LEU A 21 -4.78 -6.72 13.01
C LEU A 21 -3.69 -6.62 11.94
N ALA A 22 -3.93 -7.22 10.76
CA ALA A 22 -2.97 -7.21 9.66
C ALA A 22 -2.70 -5.79 9.13
N LEU A 23 -3.74 -4.95 9.06
CA LEU A 23 -3.61 -3.54 8.68
C LEU A 23 -2.79 -2.75 9.71
N THR A 24 -3.00 -3.02 11.00
CA THR A 24 -2.28 -2.39 12.11
C THR A 24 -0.81 -2.79 12.12
N GLU A 25 -0.52 -4.08 11.93
CA GLU A 25 0.84 -4.59 11.83
C GLU A 25 1.58 -3.99 10.63
N LEU A 26 0.93 -3.93 9.46
CA LEU A 26 1.51 -3.28 8.29
C LEU A 26 1.82 -1.82 8.55
N LEU A 27 0.87 -1.04 9.08
CA LEU A 27 1.08 0.37 9.41
C LEU A 27 2.27 0.54 10.36
N ASN A 28 2.36 -0.29 11.39
CA ASN A 28 3.49 -0.29 12.33
C ASN A 28 4.83 -0.57 11.65
N VAL A 29 4.90 -1.55 10.73
CA VAL A 29 6.13 -1.86 9.98
C VAL A 29 6.55 -0.67 9.11
N LEU A 30 5.60 -0.04 8.42
CA LEU A 30 5.86 1.13 7.56
C LEU A 30 6.39 2.32 8.36
N GLU A 31 5.85 2.57 9.55
CA GLU A 31 6.24 3.72 10.37
C GLU A 31 7.56 3.48 11.13
N LYS A 32 7.80 2.26 11.64
CA LYS A 32 8.98 1.96 12.48
C LYS A 32 10.30 1.87 11.71
N LYS A 33 10.26 1.63 10.39
CA LYS A 33 11.48 1.43 9.58
C LYS A 33 11.59 2.43 8.47
N THR A 34 12.80 2.89 8.20
CA THR A 34 13.11 3.73 7.04
C THR A 34 13.73 2.88 5.96
N PHE A 35 13.21 2.99 4.74
CA PHE A 35 13.71 2.28 3.57
C PHE A 35 14.22 3.31 2.57
N THR A 36 15.46 3.15 2.13
CA THR A 36 16.06 4.05 1.14
C THR A 36 15.86 3.55 -0.28
N GLN A 37 15.60 2.24 -0.42
CA GLN A 37 15.42 1.56 -1.70
C GLN A 37 14.25 0.55 -1.63
N PRO A 38 13.54 0.32 -2.75
CA PRO A 38 12.45 -0.67 -2.81
C PRO A 38 12.89 -2.08 -2.39
N GLU A 39 14.11 -2.47 -2.72
CA GLU A 39 14.67 -3.79 -2.44
C GLU A 39 14.81 -4.03 -0.94
N GLU A 40 15.17 -3.00 -0.17
CA GLU A 40 15.22 -3.05 1.29
C GLU A 40 13.82 -3.26 1.87
N MET A 41 12.84 -2.52 1.37
CA MET A 41 11.45 -2.65 1.79
C MET A 41 10.90 -4.04 1.44
N LYS A 42 11.25 -4.58 0.26
CA LYS A 42 10.83 -5.91 -0.19
C LYS A 42 11.35 -7.06 0.69
N ARG A 43 12.50 -6.89 1.36
CA ARG A 43 12.99 -7.87 2.35
C ARG A 43 12.08 -8.00 3.57
N TYR A 44 11.36 -6.93 3.93
CA TYR A 44 10.43 -6.93 5.06
C TYR A 44 8.98 -7.12 4.63
N ILE A 45 8.65 -6.69 3.41
CA ILE A 45 7.33 -6.80 2.80
C ILE A 45 7.52 -7.52 1.46
N PRO A 46 7.60 -8.86 1.46
CA PRO A 46 7.87 -9.63 0.24
C PRO A 46 6.83 -9.43 -0.88
N SER A 47 5.60 -9.07 -0.50
CA SER A 47 4.50 -8.76 -1.42
C SER A 47 4.62 -7.38 -2.10
N LEU A 48 5.64 -6.58 -1.77
CA LEU A 48 5.86 -5.30 -2.42
C LEU A 48 6.13 -5.48 -3.91
N ASP A 49 5.27 -4.89 -4.73
CA ASP A 49 5.38 -4.88 -6.18
C ASP A 49 5.09 -3.50 -6.78
N ASN A 50 5.61 -3.26 -7.99
CA ASN A 50 5.43 -1.99 -8.68
C ASN A 50 4.04 -1.90 -9.33
N PHE A 51 3.34 -0.78 -9.14
CA PHE A 51 2.09 -0.52 -9.85
C PHE A 51 2.37 0.08 -11.24
N LYS A 52 2.47 -0.80 -12.24
CA LYS A 52 2.97 -0.54 -13.60
C LYS A 52 2.33 0.65 -14.34
N TYR A 53 1.17 1.14 -13.92
CA TYR A 53 0.42 2.21 -14.60
C TYR A 53 0.69 3.60 -14.03
N ARG A 54 1.41 3.72 -12.91
CA ARG A 54 1.72 5.00 -12.26
C ARG A 54 3.16 5.02 -11.75
N ASP A 55 3.89 6.08 -12.08
CA ASP A 55 5.26 6.25 -11.60
C ASP A 55 5.30 6.32 -10.07
N LYS A 56 6.25 5.57 -9.47
CA LYS A 56 6.47 5.47 -8.00
C LYS A 56 5.26 4.99 -7.20
N TRP A 57 4.28 4.37 -7.84
CA TRP A 57 3.22 3.67 -7.14
C TRP A 57 3.59 2.22 -6.90
N TRP A 58 3.15 1.71 -5.76
CA TRP A 58 3.48 0.40 -5.25
C TRP A 58 2.22 -0.27 -4.72
N VAL A 59 2.20 -1.59 -4.85
CA VAL A 59 1.15 -2.46 -4.33
C VAL A 59 1.75 -3.34 -3.25
N ILE A 60 1.00 -3.52 -2.16
CA ILE A 60 1.34 -4.41 -1.05
C ILE A 60 0.13 -5.29 -0.75
N ASP A 61 0.37 -6.59 -0.63
CA ASP A 61 -0.67 -7.54 -0.24
C ASP A 61 -0.81 -7.57 1.29
N VAL A 62 -2.04 -7.53 1.77
CA VAL A 62 -2.39 -7.52 3.20
C VAL A 62 -3.32 -8.68 3.52
N SER A 63 -3.09 -9.33 4.67
CA SER A 63 -3.89 -10.44 5.17
C SER A 63 -4.05 -11.59 4.15
N GLY A 64 -2.92 -12.17 3.73
CA GLY A 64 -2.92 -13.33 2.83
C GLY A 64 -3.54 -13.06 1.45
N ASN A 65 -3.27 -11.88 0.88
CA ASN A 65 -3.80 -11.43 -0.42
C ASN A 65 -5.31 -11.11 -0.44
N SER A 66 -5.95 -10.99 0.72
CA SER A 66 -7.37 -10.60 0.81
C SER A 66 -7.58 -9.12 0.45
N LEU A 67 -6.63 -8.27 0.86
CA LEU A 67 -6.63 -6.83 0.60
C LEU A 67 -5.36 -6.40 -0.13
N LYS A 68 -5.48 -5.34 -0.93
CA LYS A 68 -4.39 -4.69 -1.64
C LYS A 68 -4.27 -3.25 -1.17
N LEU A 69 -3.09 -2.85 -0.74
CA LEU A 69 -2.74 -1.46 -0.47
C LEU A 69 -2.02 -0.90 -1.70
N ILE A 70 -2.58 0.16 -2.28
CA ILE A 70 -1.94 0.95 -3.34
C ILE A 70 -1.43 2.24 -2.71
N SER A 71 -0.14 2.54 -2.87
CA SER A 71 0.47 3.76 -2.34
C SER A 71 1.47 4.37 -3.31
N TYR A 72 1.63 5.68 -3.22
CA TYR A 72 2.79 6.37 -3.76
C TYR A 72 3.88 6.39 -2.70
N ILE A 73 5.08 5.94 -3.05
CA ILE A 73 6.22 5.89 -2.13
C ILE A 73 7.37 6.69 -2.73
N ASP A 74 7.78 7.74 -2.02
CA ASP A 74 9.03 8.44 -2.31
C ASP A 74 10.10 7.96 -1.33
N PHE A 75 10.95 7.05 -1.80
CA PHE A 75 12.04 6.49 -1.01
C PHE A 75 13.13 7.52 -0.67
N ARG A 76 13.29 8.58 -1.46
CA ARG A 76 14.30 9.64 -1.17
C ARG A 76 13.84 10.53 -0.03
N LEU A 77 12.55 10.85 -0.01
CA LEU A 77 11.94 11.67 1.04
C LEU A 77 11.42 10.83 2.22
N HIS A 78 11.56 9.50 2.14
CA HIS A 78 11.03 8.54 3.10
C HIS A 78 9.53 8.72 3.39
N LYS A 79 8.74 9.08 2.37
CA LYS A 79 7.31 9.41 2.50
C LYS A 79 6.44 8.38 1.81
N ILE A 80 5.35 8.01 2.48
CA ILE A 80 4.33 7.09 1.96
C ILE A 80 2.99 7.82 1.94
N PHE A 81 2.37 7.81 0.76
CA PHE A 81 1.03 8.33 0.54
C PHE A 81 0.12 7.16 0.15
N VAL A 82 -0.68 6.70 1.10
CA VAL A 82 -1.67 5.65 0.84
C VAL A 82 -2.78 6.24 -0.03
N LYS A 83 -3.04 5.60 -1.17
CA LYS A 83 -4.07 6.00 -2.11
C LYS A 83 -5.34 5.20 -1.90
N HIS A 84 -5.19 3.87 -1.81
CA HIS A 84 -6.31 2.93 -1.72
C HIS A 84 -5.90 1.74 -0.84
N ILE A 85 -6.83 1.27 -0.01
CA ILE A 85 -6.76 -0.05 0.62
C ILE A 85 -8.08 -0.73 0.31
N VAL A 86 -8.05 -1.75 -0.54
CA VAL A 86 -9.25 -2.31 -1.17
C VAL A 86 -9.18 -3.82 -1.28
N SER A 87 -10.32 -4.45 -1.54
CA SER A 87 -10.38 -5.87 -1.88
C SER A 87 -9.68 -6.17 -3.22
N HIS A 88 -9.38 -7.45 -3.47
CA HIS A 88 -8.84 -7.88 -4.77
C HIS A 88 -9.74 -7.48 -5.95
N ALA A 89 -11.06 -7.62 -5.80
CA ALA A 89 -12.02 -7.29 -6.86
C ALA A 89 -12.03 -5.79 -7.19
N GLU A 90 -11.86 -4.93 -6.20
CA GLU A 90 -11.76 -3.49 -6.39
C GLU A 90 -10.40 -3.07 -6.93
N TYR A 91 -9.33 -3.75 -6.51
CA TYR A 91 -8.01 -3.57 -7.08
C TYR A 91 -8.00 -3.80 -8.60
N ASP A 92 -8.70 -4.83 -9.09
CA ASP A 92 -8.81 -5.09 -10.53
C ASP A 92 -9.52 -3.96 -11.26
N LYS A 93 -10.59 -3.40 -10.67
CA LYS A 93 -11.31 -2.23 -11.22
C LYS A 93 -10.42 -0.99 -11.27
N LEU A 94 -9.69 -0.71 -10.19
CA LEU A 94 -8.73 0.40 -10.13
C LEU A 94 -7.62 0.22 -11.17
N THR A 95 -7.12 -1.01 -11.32
CA THR A 95 -6.10 -1.36 -12.30
C THR A 95 -6.57 -1.09 -13.73
N ALA A 96 -7.81 -1.49 -14.07
CA ALA A 96 -8.41 -1.19 -15.36
C ALA A 96 -8.58 0.33 -15.57
N TYR A 97 -9.02 1.05 -14.53
CA TYR A 97 -9.18 2.50 -14.57
C TYR A 97 -7.86 3.23 -14.84
N TYR A 98 -6.80 2.93 -14.07
CA TYR A 98 -5.50 3.58 -14.21
C TYR A 98 -4.76 3.16 -15.49
N ARG A 99 -5.05 1.97 -16.03
CA ARG A 99 -4.54 1.57 -17.36
C ARG A 99 -5.10 2.46 -18.46
N GLY A 100 -6.38 2.81 -18.40
CA GLY A 100 -7.05 3.67 -19.39
C GLY A 100 -6.82 5.17 -19.18
N ASN A 101 -6.62 5.60 -17.94
CA ASN A 101 -6.45 7.01 -17.55
C ASN A 101 -5.00 7.29 -17.14
N LYS A 102 -4.13 7.34 -18.15
CA LYS A 102 -2.76 7.83 -17.96
C LYS A 102 -2.83 9.33 -17.64
N GLU A 103 -2.30 9.71 -16.48
CA GLU A 103 -1.91 11.09 -16.18
C GLU A 103 -0.58 11.31 -16.88
#